data_AF-E2C570-F1
#
_entry.id   AF-E2C570-F1
#
_cell.length_a   1.000
_cell.length_b   1.000
_cell.length_c   1.000
_cell.angle_alpha   90.00
_cell.angle_beta   90.00
_cell.angle_gamma   90.00
#
_symmetry.space_group_name_H-M   'P 1'
#
loop_
_entity.id
_entity.type
_entity.pdbx_description
1 polymer ?
#
loop_
_entity_poly.entity_id
_entity_poly.type
_entity_poly.pdbx_seq_one_letter_code
_entity_poly.pdbx_strand_id
1 'polypeptide(L)'
;MRLSSGCARGDDGIVRCDSQRRFISARPRWWFVALADCSSEDGLNVTYWMSLTNAPPGTFWKEHFSADEFYILPVLITTACVYVILLTLSFHIALQLRSRRLLHISYKLFMASLLCQLLGALCEIYSYVNLGLRGVPAANAYLLGQLAEACSETLYTVLMLLLALGYTVTKSVLTTSQVRWLVLFVGATAFLQMTLYIYEFEIFDPGLVLYIYESPPGYGLIALKLIAWFVFITRCCKTIRKLNTKLHFYASLLSLGSAWFLCHPLTVLTVTIFVDQWVRESVAKGSSLWIVFLGHVTFLYVTRPSVNNKRFPFHIRTCQVVPIGGRGQDHGYEPGPRTAVTAFTIARTPAYLSQSH
;
A
#
# COMPACT_ATOMS: atom_id res chain seq x y z
N MET A 1 27.25 -47.29 -13.20
CA MET A 1 26.79 -46.87 -11.85
C MET A 1 25.39 -47.39 -11.64
N ARG A 2 25.19 -48.38 -10.76
CA ARG A 2 23.85 -48.82 -10.36
C ARG A 2 23.22 -47.68 -9.55
N LEU A 3 22.26 -46.99 -10.14
CA LEU A 3 21.39 -46.07 -9.41
C LEU A 3 20.44 -46.92 -8.58
N SER A 4 20.85 -47.33 -7.37
CA SER A 4 19.84 -47.77 -6.40
C SER A 4 18.91 -46.58 -6.17
N SER A 5 17.61 -46.83 -6.12
CA SER A 5 16.57 -45.81 -5.92
C SER A 5 16.69 -45.07 -4.58
N GLY A 6 17.66 -45.43 -3.73
CA GLY A 6 17.76 -44.96 -2.35
C GLY A 6 16.64 -45.51 -1.47
N CYS A 7 15.82 -46.44 -1.98
CA CYS A 7 14.67 -46.98 -1.29
C CYS A 7 14.99 -48.31 -0.61
N ALA A 8 14.57 -48.45 0.65
CA ALA A 8 14.59 -49.69 1.41
C ALA A 8 13.21 -49.95 2.00
N ARG A 9 12.77 -51.22 1.96
CA ARG A 9 11.54 -51.65 2.64
C ARG A 9 11.89 -51.98 4.10
N GLY A 10 11.24 -51.31 5.04
CA GLY A 10 11.36 -51.63 6.45
C GLY A 10 10.57 -52.90 6.81
N ASP A 11 10.89 -53.47 7.97
CA ASP A 11 10.19 -54.65 8.52
C ASP A 11 8.72 -54.36 8.84
N ASP A 12 8.37 -53.08 9.01
CA ASP A 12 7.01 -52.55 9.15
C ASP A 12 6.23 -52.48 7.83
N GLY A 13 6.84 -52.92 6.72
CA GLY A 13 6.25 -52.89 5.39
C GLY A 13 6.31 -51.51 4.70
N ILE A 14 6.80 -50.47 5.39
CA ILE A 14 6.91 -49.10 4.88
C ILE A 14 8.17 -48.96 4.02
N VAL A 15 8.01 -48.40 2.82
CA VAL A 15 9.13 -48.08 1.93
C VAL A 15 9.67 -46.70 2.27
N ARG A 16 10.94 -46.62 2.67
CA ARG A 16 11.64 -45.37 2.96
C ARG A 16 12.66 -45.11 1.87
N CYS A 17 12.58 -43.94 1.24
CA CYS A 17 13.46 -43.53 0.15
C CYS A 17 14.22 -42.26 0.53
N ASP A 18 15.55 -42.29 0.39
CA ASP A 18 16.39 -41.09 0.52
C ASP A 18 17.34 -40.98 -0.68
N SER A 19 17.28 -39.86 -1.39
CA SER A 19 18.07 -39.64 -2.59
C SER A 19 18.23 -38.16 -2.88
N GLN A 20 19.41 -37.77 -3.37
CA GLN A 20 19.67 -36.42 -3.85
C GLN A 20 19.83 -36.44 -5.37
N ARG A 21 19.17 -35.49 -6.04
CA ARG A 21 19.26 -35.29 -7.49
C ARG A 21 19.64 -33.85 -7.80
N ARG A 22 20.47 -33.68 -8.83
CA ARG A 22 20.85 -32.37 -9.35
C ARG A 22 20.31 -32.22 -10.76
N PHE A 23 19.52 -31.17 -10.96
CA PHE A 23 19.03 -30.78 -12.28
C PHE A 23 19.96 -29.71 -12.86
N ILE A 24 20.50 -29.96 -14.05
CA ILE A 24 21.37 -29.02 -14.76
C ILE A 24 20.60 -28.52 -15.97
N SER A 25 20.41 -27.21 -16.06
CA SER A 25 19.74 -26.55 -17.19
C SER A 25 20.53 -25.30 -17.59
N ALA A 26 20.53 -24.99 -18.89
CA ALA A 26 21.18 -23.79 -19.43
C ALA A 26 20.46 -22.48 -19.07
N ARG A 27 19.17 -22.55 -18.68
CA ARG A 27 18.36 -21.40 -18.24
C ARG A 27 17.44 -21.80 -17.08
N PRO A 28 16.93 -20.85 -16.27
CA PRO A 28 15.94 -21.15 -15.24
C PRO A 28 14.72 -21.88 -15.82
N ARG A 29 14.25 -22.91 -15.12
CA ARG A 29 13.10 -23.72 -15.49
C ARG A 29 12.27 -24.01 -14.25
N TRP A 30 10.96 -24.03 -14.44
CA TRP A 30 10.03 -24.55 -13.45
C TRP A 30 10.12 -26.07 -13.43
N TRP A 31 10.23 -26.64 -12.23
CA TRP A 31 10.27 -28.07 -11.99
C TRP A 31 9.07 -28.46 -11.14
N PHE A 32 8.33 -29.44 -11.61
CA PHE A 32 7.19 -30.00 -10.90
C PHE A 32 7.48 -31.46 -10.59
N VAL A 33 7.16 -31.88 -9.38
CA VAL A 33 7.32 -33.27 -8.94
C VAL A 33 5.92 -33.83 -8.74
N ALA A 34 5.56 -34.82 -9.55
CA ALA A 34 4.31 -35.56 -9.41
C ALA A 34 4.63 -36.98 -8.95
N LEU A 35 3.91 -37.45 -7.95
CA LEU A 35 3.95 -38.84 -7.48
C LEU A 35 2.60 -39.47 -7.81
N ALA A 36 2.62 -40.60 -8.50
CA ALA A 36 1.42 -41.34 -8.89
C ALA A 36 1.62 -42.83 -8.64
N ASP A 37 0.60 -43.49 -8.08
CA ASP A 37 0.49 -44.95 -8.07
C ASP A 37 -0.30 -45.37 -9.30
N CYS A 38 0.38 -45.96 -10.29
CA CYS A 38 -0.27 -46.44 -11.50
C CYS A 38 -0.94 -47.81 -11.33
N SER A 39 -0.84 -48.44 -10.16
CA SER A 39 -1.30 -49.80 -9.89
C SER A 39 -2.55 -49.88 -9.00
N SER A 40 -2.93 -48.80 -8.34
CA SER A 40 -4.06 -48.73 -7.41
C SER A 40 -4.95 -47.52 -7.71
N GLU A 41 -6.26 -47.66 -7.49
CA GLU A 41 -7.23 -46.57 -7.53
C GLU A 41 -7.40 -45.90 -6.15
N ASP A 42 -6.91 -46.51 -5.08
CA ASP A 42 -7.11 -46.08 -3.67
C ASP A 42 -6.22 -44.89 -3.24
N GLY A 43 -5.46 -44.32 -4.17
CA GLY A 43 -4.57 -43.19 -3.92
C GLY A 43 -3.25 -43.57 -3.23
N LEU A 44 -2.43 -42.55 -2.94
CA LEU A 44 -1.09 -42.68 -2.35
C LEU A 44 -1.08 -42.23 -0.89
N ASN A 45 -0.73 -43.13 0.04
CA ASN A 45 -0.42 -42.75 1.42
C ASN A 45 1.10 -42.53 1.56
N VAL A 46 1.56 -41.30 1.37
CA VAL A 46 2.98 -40.95 1.33
C VAL A 46 3.26 -39.76 2.23
N THR A 47 4.27 -39.89 3.10
CA THR A 47 4.90 -38.77 3.81
C THR A 47 6.24 -38.48 3.13
N TYR A 48 6.44 -37.25 2.69
CA TYR A 48 7.68 -36.84 2.02
C TYR A 48 8.21 -35.54 2.60
N TRP A 49 9.53 -35.36 2.48
CA TRP A 49 10.21 -34.10 2.68
C TRP A 49 11.13 -33.88 1.50
N MET A 50 10.98 -32.74 0.81
CA MET A 50 11.78 -32.39 -0.36
C MET A 50 12.36 -31.00 -0.14
N SER A 51 13.67 -30.88 -0.36
CA SER A 51 14.37 -29.59 -0.38
C SER A 51 14.81 -29.29 -1.81
N LEU A 52 14.20 -28.29 -2.41
CA LEU A 52 14.53 -27.81 -3.75
C LEU A 52 15.42 -26.59 -3.61
N THR A 53 16.66 -26.68 -4.07
CA THR A 53 17.65 -25.60 -3.93
C THR A 53 18.24 -25.19 -5.29
N ASN A 54 18.42 -23.89 -5.48
CA ASN A 54 18.96 -23.32 -6.72
C ASN A 54 20.47 -23.05 -6.68
N ALA A 55 21.10 -23.16 -5.51
CA ALA A 55 22.52 -22.91 -5.31
C ALA A 55 23.10 -23.77 -4.17
N PRO A 56 24.45 -23.93 -4.09
CA PRO A 56 25.09 -24.74 -3.07
C PRO A 56 24.77 -24.29 -1.64
N PRO A 57 24.83 -25.20 -0.65
CA PRO A 57 24.52 -24.87 0.73
C PRO A 57 25.43 -23.75 1.27
N GLY A 58 24.82 -22.80 1.98
CA GLY A 58 25.48 -21.60 2.50
C GLY A 58 25.35 -20.38 1.59
N THR A 59 24.72 -20.50 0.42
CA THR A 59 24.47 -19.36 -0.48
C THR A 59 23.13 -18.70 -0.16
N PHE A 60 23.08 -17.95 0.95
CA PHE A 60 21.86 -17.30 1.48
C PHE A 60 20.93 -16.73 0.40
N TRP A 61 21.44 -15.88 -0.50
CA TRP A 61 20.65 -15.15 -1.51
C TRP A 61 20.04 -15.99 -2.64
N LYS A 62 20.40 -17.27 -2.77
CA LYS A 62 20.02 -18.10 -3.92
C LYS A 62 19.61 -19.52 -3.57
N GLU A 63 20.08 -20.05 -2.44
CA GLU A 63 19.90 -21.45 -2.08
C GLU A 63 18.43 -21.85 -2.08
N HIS A 64 17.59 -21.14 -1.33
CA HIS A 64 16.18 -21.49 -1.13
C HIS A 64 15.18 -20.64 -1.92
N PHE A 65 15.64 -19.57 -2.56
CA PHE A 65 14.78 -18.70 -3.36
C PHE A 65 14.54 -19.33 -4.73
N SER A 66 13.33 -19.21 -5.26
CA SER A 66 13.09 -19.52 -6.67
C SER A 66 13.82 -18.50 -7.56
N ALA A 67 14.07 -18.86 -8.82
CA ALA A 67 14.84 -18.01 -9.72
C ALA A 67 14.18 -16.65 -10.00
N ASP A 68 12.85 -16.62 -10.00
CA ASP A 68 12.02 -15.42 -10.17
C ASP A 68 11.86 -14.59 -8.89
N GLU A 69 12.31 -15.09 -7.73
CA GLU A 69 12.28 -14.41 -6.43
C GLU A 69 13.63 -13.84 -5.99
N PHE A 70 14.73 -14.15 -6.68
CA PHE A 70 16.10 -13.78 -6.28
C PHE A 70 16.29 -12.31 -5.91
N TYR A 71 15.55 -11.40 -6.56
CA TYR A 71 15.71 -9.96 -6.35
C TYR A 71 14.69 -9.36 -5.39
N ILE A 72 13.70 -10.13 -4.91
CA ILE A 72 12.65 -9.62 -4.03
C ILE A 72 13.24 -9.13 -2.70
N LEU A 73 14.03 -9.96 -2.02
CA LEU A 73 14.60 -9.60 -0.72
C LEU A 73 15.51 -8.35 -0.81
N PRO A 74 16.47 -8.23 -1.75
CA PRO A 74 17.24 -7.00 -1.94
C PRO A 74 16.38 -5.76 -2.21
N VAL A 75 15.33 -5.89 -3.03
CA VAL A 75 14.41 -4.77 -3.35
C VAL A 75 13.61 -4.36 -2.12
N LEU A 76 13.13 -5.30 -1.32
CA LEU A 76 12.43 -5.03 -0.07
C LEU A 76 13.32 -4.32 0.95
N ILE A 77 14.57 -4.79 1.14
CA ILE A 77 15.55 -4.14 2.02
C ILE A 77 15.79 -2.69 1.59
N THR A 78 16.03 -2.48 0.28
CA THR A 78 16.22 -1.14 -0.28
C THR A 78 14.99 -0.26 -0.04
N THR A 79 13.79 -0.82 -0.24
CA THR A 79 12.53 -0.13 0.01
C THR A 79 12.40 0.26 1.48
N ALA A 80 12.64 -0.64 2.42
CA ALA A 80 12.59 -0.36 3.85
C ALA A 80 13.56 0.77 4.25
N CYS A 81 14.81 0.73 3.76
CA CYS A 81 15.79 1.80 3.99
C CYS A 81 15.29 3.17 3.49
N VAL A 82 14.76 3.22 2.27
CA VAL A 82 14.23 4.45 1.68
C VAL A 82 12.99 4.94 2.44
N TYR A 83 12.11 4.05 2.89
CA TYR A 83 10.93 4.41 3.67
C TYR A 83 11.25 4.91 5.08
N VAL A 84 12.33 4.44 5.71
CA VAL A 84 12.84 5.04 6.96
C VAL A 84 13.25 6.50 6.72
N ILE A 85 13.94 6.79 5.62
CA ILE A 85 14.31 8.16 5.25
C ILE A 85 13.05 9.01 4.96
N LEU A 86 12.08 8.48 4.22
CA LEU A 86 10.82 9.19 3.95
C LEU A 86 10.03 9.48 5.23
N LEU A 87 9.92 8.51 6.14
CA LEU A 87 9.20 8.68 7.41
C LEU A 87 9.87 9.71 8.30
N THR A 88 11.20 9.73 8.38
CA THR A 88 11.93 10.74 9.18
C THR A 88 11.74 12.14 8.61
N LEU A 89 11.85 12.32 7.28
CA LEU A 89 11.56 13.59 6.60
C LEU A 89 10.11 14.03 6.79
N SER A 90 9.18 13.09 6.68
CA SER A 90 7.75 13.35 6.86
C SER A 90 7.43 13.71 8.31
N PHE A 91 8.03 13.05 9.30
CA PHE A 91 7.88 13.42 10.71
C PHE A 91 8.43 14.82 10.99
N HIS A 92 9.59 15.16 10.42
CA HIS A 92 10.16 16.50 10.54
C HIS A 92 9.21 17.58 9.97
N ILE A 93 8.63 17.36 8.78
CA ILE A 93 7.61 18.27 8.21
C ILE A 93 6.35 18.29 9.10
N ALA A 94 5.92 17.16 9.65
CA ALA A 94 4.78 17.08 10.56
C ALA A 94 4.96 17.99 11.79
N LEU A 95 6.16 17.99 12.39
CA LEU A 95 6.50 18.86 13.52
C LEU A 95 6.45 20.34 13.14
N GLN A 96 6.97 20.70 11.96
CA GLN A 96 6.88 22.07 11.43
C GLN A 96 5.43 22.51 11.18
N LEU A 97 4.60 21.62 10.64
CA LEU A 97 3.17 21.90 10.42
C LEU A 97 2.41 22.00 11.75
N ARG A 98 2.76 21.17 12.73
CA ARG A 98 2.16 21.19 14.07
C ARG A 98 2.45 22.50 14.80
N SER A 99 3.70 22.98 14.78
CA SER A 99 4.07 24.25 15.42
C SER A 99 3.32 25.44 14.82
N ARG A 100 3.01 25.39 13.52
CA ARG A 100 2.23 26.42 12.81
C ARG A 100 0.70 26.23 12.86
N ARG A 101 0.20 25.16 13.51
CA ARG A 101 -1.23 24.78 13.54
C ARG A 101 -1.85 24.52 12.15
N LEU A 102 -1.07 23.89 11.28
CA LEU A 102 -1.40 23.55 9.89
C LEU A 102 -1.40 22.03 9.62
N LEU A 103 -1.33 21.22 10.68
CA LEU A 103 -1.34 19.76 10.58
C LEU A 103 -2.77 19.25 10.36
N HIS A 104 -3.18 19.17 9.10
CA HIS A 104 -4.48 18.64 8.70
C HIS A 104 -4.53 17.11 8.74
N ILE A 105 -5.75 16.57 8.83
CA ILE A 105 -6.03 15.13 8.79
C ILE A 105 -5.46 14.45 7.53
N SER A 106 -5.46 15.13 6.38
CA SER A 106 -4.88 14.61 5.13
C SER A 106 -3.39 14.28 5.27
N TYR A 107 -2.63 15.09 6.00
CA TYR A 107 -1.22 14.81 6.25
C TYR A 107 -1.03 13.66 7.25
N LYS A 108 -1.95 13.49 8.22
CA LYS A 108 -1.94 12.34 9.13
C LYS A 108 -2.25 11.03 8.39
N LEU A 109 -3.18 11.06 7.44
CA LEU A 109 -3.48 9.92 6.57
C LEU A 109 -2.26 9.53 5.72
N PHE A 110 -1.55 10.52 5.18
CA PHE A 110 -0.27 10.28 4.49
C PHE A 110 0.79 9.65 5.39
N MET A 111 0.97 10.15 6.62
CA MET A 111 1.89 9.53 7.59
C MET A 111 1.49 8.08 7.92
N ALA A 112 0.19 7.81 8.02
CA ALA A 112 -0.32 6.46 8.26
C ALA A 112 -0.01 5.54 7.07
N SER A 113 -0.18 5.99 5.81
CA SER A 113 0.16 5.18 4.64
C SER A 113 1.66 4.85 4.59
N LEU A 114 2.54 5.82 4.87
CA LEU A 114 3.98 5.57 4.95
C LEU A 114 4.34 4.53 6.02
N LEU A 115 3.69 4.60 7.20
CA LEU A 115 3.93 3.66 8.29
C LEU A 115 3.45 2.25 7.92
N CYS A 116 2.26 2.14 7.33
CA CYS A 116 1.75 0.87 6.81
C CYS A 116 2.68 0.28 5.75
N GLN A 117 3.25 1.09 4.86
CA GLN A 117 4.18 0.59 3.85
C GLN A 117 5.48 0.07 4.48
N LEU A 118 6.05 0.81 5.44
CA LEU A 118 7.27 0.36 6.12
C LEU A 118 7.00 -0.93 6.91
N LEU A 119 5.88 -1.00 7.63
CA LEU A 119 5.50 -2.20 8.36
C LEU A 119 5.34 -3.40 7.40
N GLY A 120 4.67 -3.19 6.26
CA GLY A 120 4.52 -4.19 5.21
C GLY A 120 5.85 -4.75 4.75
N ALA A 121 6.76 -3.85 4.32
CA ALA A 121 8.09 -4.22 3.87
C ALA A 121 8.90 -4.96 4.94
N LEU A 122 8.85 -4.54 6.22
CA LEU A 122 9.57 -5.21 7.31
C LEU A 122 9.05 -6.62 7.58
N CYS A 123 7.72 -6.81 7.56
CA CYS A 123 7.10 -8.12 7.74
C CYS A 123 7.46 -9.08 6.59
N GLU A 124 7.49 -8.60 5.35
CA GLU A 124 7.94 -9.39 4.20
C GLU A 124 9.43 -9.71 4.26
N ILE A 125 10.29 -8.74 4.61
CA ILE A 125 11.72 -8.98 4.82
C ILE A 125 11.91 -10.11 5.84
N TYR A 126 11.19 -10.08 6.96
CA TYR A 126 11.26 -11.16 7.94
C TYR A 126 10.86 -12.52 7.35
N SER A 127 9.81 -12.57 6.53
CA SER A 127 9.41 -13.81 5.85
C SER A 127 10.48 -14.33 4.87
N TYR A 128 10.98 -13.46 3.98
CA TYR A 128 11.99 -13.83 3.00
C TYR A 128 13.37 -14.13 3.63
N VAL A 129 13.70 -13.53 4.78
CA VAL A 129 14.89 -13.91 5.56
C VAL A 129 14.73 -15.32 6.14
N ASN A 130 13.54 -15.67 6.65
CA ASN A 130 13.27 -17.05 7.09
C ASN A 130 13.36 -18.05 5.93
N LEU A 131 12.84 -17.68 4.75
CA LEU A 131 13.01 -18.46 3.53
C LEU A 131 14.49 -18.68 3.20
N GLY A 132 15.31 -17.62 3.20
CA GLY A 132 16.73 -17.71 2.90
C GLY A 132 17.56 -18.48 3.94
N LEU A 133 17.13 -18.55 5.21
CA LEU A 133 17.84 -19.26 6.27
C LEU A 133 17.40 -20.71 6.49
N ARG A 134 16.10 -21.01 6.27
CA ARG A 134 15.48 -22.29 6.64
C ARG A 134 14.84 -23.02 5.46
N GLY A 135 14.69 -22.37 4.32
CA GLY A 135 13.94 -22.88 3.18
C GLY A 135 12.42 -22.85 3.35
N VAL A 136 11.91 -22.21 4.41
CA VAL A 136 10.48 -22.10 4.69
C VAL A 136 10.13 -20.64 5.01
N PRO A 137 9.19 -20.02 4.28
CA PRO A 137 8.77 -18.65 4.55
C PRO A 137 7.92 -18.57 5.82
N ALA A 138 7.97 -17.43 6.51
CA ALA A 138 7.07 -17.18 7.64
C ALA A 138 5.70 -16.69 7.13
N ALA A 139 4.81 -17.63 6.79
CA ALA A 139 3.53 -17.36 6.13
C ALA A 139 2.70 -16.24 6.77
N ASN A 140 2.58 -16.23 8.11
CA ASN A 140 1.84 -15.18 8.83
C ASN A 140 2.45 -13.79 8.66
N ALA A 141 3.78 -13.70 8.63
CA ALA A 141 4.48 -12.43 8.42
C ALA A 141 4.37 -11.97 6.97
N TYR A 142 4.44 -12.89 6.01
CA TYR A 142 4.18 -12.59 4.60
C TYR A 142 2.76 -12.02 4.40
N LEU A 143 1.74 -12.69 4.94
CA LEU A 143 0.36 -12.23 4.85
C LEU A 143 0.15 -10.86 5.51
N LEU A 144 0.69 -10.65 6.72
CA LEU A 144 0.62 -9.36 7.39
C LEU A 144 1.33 -8.27 6.59
N GLY A 145 2.45 -8.62 5.95
CA GLY A 145 3.20 -7.76 5.06
C GLY A 145 2.34 -7.25 3.90
N GLN A 146 1.79 -8.18 3.13
CA GLN A 146 0.94 -7.91 1.98
C GLN A 146 -0.34 -7.12 2.37
N LEU A 147 -0.95 -7.43 3.52
CA LEU A 147 -2.09 -6.67 4.04
C LEU A 147 -1.72 -5.23 4.42
N ALA A 148 -0.56 -5.03 5.03
CA ALA A 148 -0.09 -3.69 5.40
C ALA A 148 0.29 -2.84 4.17
N GLU A 149 0.88 -3.44 3.13
CA GLU A 149 1.12 -2.75 1.84
C GLU A 149 -0.19 -2.37 1.14
N ALA A 150 -1.17 -3.28 1.11
CA ALA A 150 -2.50 -2.97 0.58
C ALA A 150 -3.20 -1.86 1.40
N CYS A 151 -3.03 -1.87 2.72
CA CYS A 151 -3.54 -0.80 3.59
C CYS A 151 -2.88 0.55 3.28
N SER A 152 -1.56 0.58 3.05
CA SER A 152 -0.84 1.77 2.61
C SER A 152 -1.39 2.33 1.30
N GLU A 153 -1.55 1.49 0.28
CA GLU A 153 -2.05 1.92 -1.02
C GLU A 153 -3.50 2.42 -0.96
N THR A 154 -4.36 1.75 -0.18
CA THR A 154 -5.75 2.18 0.02
C THR A 154 -5.83 3.51 0.76
N LEU A 155 -5.04 3.71 1.83
CA LEU A 155 -4.97 4.98 2.56
C LEU A 155 -4.50 6.12 1.65
N TYR A 156 -3.49 5.87 0.81
CA TYR A 156 -3.00 6.87 -0.14
C TYR A 156 -4.02 7.17 -1.26
N THR A 157 -4.74 6.16 -1.75
CA THR A 157 -5.84 6.35 -2.71
C THR A 157 -6.97 7.18 -2.11
N VAL A 158 -7.37 6.91 -0.87
CA VAL A 158 -8.37 7.70 -0.13
C VAL A 158 -7.90 9.14 0.04
N LEU A 159 -6.64 9.36 0.38
CA LEU A 159 -6.03 10.69 0.47
C LEU A 159 -6.15 11.45 -0.86
N MET A 160 -5.82 10.83 -1.99
CA MET A 160 -5.94 11.45 -3.32
C MET A 160 -7.39 11.81 -3.66
N LEU A 161 -8.35 10.94 -3.35
CA LEU A 161 -9.77 11.19 -3.54
C LEU A 161 -10.28 12.32 -2.63
N LEU A 162 -9.84 12.38 -1.38
CA LEU A 162 -10.18 13.46 -0.43
C LEU A 162 -9.69 14.82 -0.95
N LEU A 163 -8.45 14.89 -1.46
CA LEU A 163 -7.92 16.11 -2.07
C LEU A 163 -8.71 16.53 -3.32
N ALA A 164 -9.09 15.57 -4.18
CA ALA A 164 -9.90 15.84 -5.37
C ALA A 164 -11.31 16.38 -5.02
N LEU A 165 -11.89 15.92 -3.91
CA LEU A 165 -13.13 16.46 -3.34
C LEU A 165 -12.95 17.85 -2.69
N GLY A 166 -11.70 18.28 -2.50
CA GLY A 166 -11.34 19.54 -1.87
C GLY A 166 -11.31 19.50 -0.35
N TYR A 167 -11.34 18.31 0.26
CA TYR A 167 -11.22 18.18 1.70
C TYR A 167 -9.89 18.74 2.19
N THR A 168 -9.92 19.52 3.27
CA THR A 168 -8.79 20.28 3.86
C THR A 168 -8.18 21.38 2.99
N VAL A 169 -8.55 21.46 1.70
CA VAL A 169 -8.06 22.47 0.75
C VAL A 169 -9.08 23.58 0.53
N THR A 170 -10.29 23.22 0.15
CA THR A 170 -11.40 24.16 -0.15
C THR A 170 -12.60 23.97 0.79
N LYS A 171 -12.72 22.80 1.44
CA LYS A 171 -13.80 22.47 2.37
C LYS A 171 -13.25 21.80 3.62
N SER A 172 -13.80 22.15 4.77
CA SER A 172 -13.51 21.53 6.06
C SER A 172 -14.33 20.27 6.33
N VAL A 173 -15.45 20.08 5.64
CA VAL A 173 -16.43 19.01 5.91
C VAL A 173 -16.87 18.37 4.58
N LEU A 174 -17.00 17.04 4.57
CA LEU A 174 -17.58 16.29 3.45
C LEU A 174 -19.09 16.15 3.62
N THR A 175 -19.81 16.03 2.51
CA THR A 175 -21.23 15.68 2.56
C THR A 175 -21.42 14.22 2.95
N THR A 176 -22.53 13.88 3.59
CA THR A 176 -22.86 12.49 3.99
C THR A 176 -22.84 11.52 2.81
N SER A 177 -23.25 11.97 1.62
CA SER A 177 -23.18 11.19 0.39
C SER A 177 -21.73 10.88 -0.02
N GLN A 178 -20.83 11.86 0.07
CA GLN A 178 -19.40 11.66 -0.24
C GLN A 178 -18.72 10.71 0.74
N VAL A 179 -19.01 10.85 2.04
CA VAL A 179 -18.49 9.96 3.08
C VAL A 179 -18.96 8.53 2.85
N ARG A 180 -20.27 8.33 2.64
CA ARG A 180 -20.84 7.00 2.35
C ARG A 180 -20.20 6.36 1.12
N TRP A 181 -20.00 7.11 0.05
CA TRP A 181 -19.33 6.60 -1.15
C TRP A 181 -17.87 6.19 -0.87
N LEU A 182 -17.11 6.98 -0.11
CA LEU A 182 -15.73 6.65 0.27
C LEU A 182 -15.67 5.39 1.16
N VAL A 183 -16.58 5.25 2.12
CA VAL A 183 -16.66 4.07 2.99
C VAL A 183 -16.98 2.83 2.18
N LEU A 184 -17.94 2.91 1.24
CA LEU A 184 -18.26 1.81 0.33
C LEU A 184 -17.07 1.44 -0.56
N PHE A 185 -16.34 2.44 -1.08
CA PHE A 185 -15.13 2.22 -1.87
C PHE A 185 -14.04 1.49 -1.07
N VAL A 186 -13.74 1.93 0.15
CA VAL A 186 -12.76 1.29 1.04
C VAL A 186 -13.20 -0.12 1.38
N GLY A 187 -14.48 -0.32 1.74
CA GLY A 187 -15.02 -1.64 2.04
C GLY A 187 -14.95 -2.60 0.86
N ALA A 188 -15.31 -2.15 -0.34
CA ALA A 188 -15.20 -2.95 -1.57
C ALA A 188 -13.74 -3.29 -1.91
N THR A 189 -12.81 -2.33 -1.73
CA THR A 189 -11.39 -2.57 -1.97
C THR A 189 -10.83 -3.60 -0.98
N ALA A 190 -11.14 -3.46 0.32
CA ALA A 190 -10.72 -4.40 1.34
C ALA A 190 -11.30 -5.81 1.10
N PHE A 191 -12.58 -5.91 0.72
CA PHE A 191 -13.22 -7.19 0.39
C PHE A 191 -12.57 -7.89 -0.81
N LEU A 192 -12.31 -7.15 -1.90
CA LEU A 192 -11.63 -7.71 -3.07
C LEU A 192 -10.18 -8.10 -2.74
N GLN A 193 -9.47 -7.32 -1.92
CA GLN A 193 -8.12 -7.65 -1.48
C GLN A 193 -8.09 -8.94 -0.65
N MET A 194 -9.02 -9.10 0.30
CA MET A 194 -9.12 -10.33 1.09
C MET A 194 -9.46 -11.54 0.20
N THR A 195 -10.38 -11.36 -0.73
CA THR A 195 -10.73 -12.41 -1.71
C THR A 195 -9.55 -12.78 -2.59
N LEU A 196 -8.71 -11.82 -2.99
CA LEU A 196 -7.50 -12.06 -3.77
C LEU A 196 -6.53 -12.98 -3.02
N TYR A 197 -6.28 -12.72 -1.73
CA TYR A 197 -5.37 -13.55 -0.92
C TYR A 197 -5.95 -14.94 -0.63
N ILE A 198 -7.26 -15.06 -0.41
CA ILE A 198 -7.91 -16.38 -0.27
C ILE A 198 -7.78 -17.15 -1.59
N TYR A 199 -7.95 -16.48 -2.72
CA TYR A 199 -7.80 -17.09 -4.04
C TYR A 199 -6.36 -17.57 -4.29
N GLU A 200 -5.36 -16.77 -3.90
CA GLU A 200 -3.94 -17.12 -3.95
C GLU A 200 -3.63 -18.38 -3.13
N PHE A 201 -4.27 -18.55 -1.97
CA PHE A 201 -4.00 -19.68 -1.08
C PHE A 201 -4.74 -20.97 -1.46
N GLU A 202 -6.02 -20.89 -1.83
CA GLU A 202 -6.89 -22.08 -1.97
C GLU A 202 -7.03 -22.58 -3.42
N ILE A 203 -7.04 -21.67 -4.40
CA ILE A 203 -7.50 -21.97 -5.76
C ILE A 203 -6.35 -21.89 -6.77
N PHE A 204 -5.33 -21.09 -6.46
CA PHE A 204 -4.25 -20.83 -7.38
C PHE A 204 -3.34 -22.05 -7.51
N ASP A 205 -3.29 -22.64 -8.70
CA ASP A 205 -2.36 -23.72 -8.99
C ASP A 205 -0.93 -23.13 -9.13
N PRO A 206 0.00 -23.43 -8.20
CA PRO A 206 1.39 -22.97 -8.33
C PRO A 206 2.06 -23.50 -9.61
N GLY A 207 1.49 -24.54 -10.24
CA GLY A 207 1.87 -25.09 -11.53
C GLY A 207 1.77 -24.13 -12.71
N LEU A 208 0.83 -23.20 -12.68
CA LEU A 208 0.53 -22.32 -13.81
C LEU A 208 1.42 -21.07 -13.85
N VAL A 209 2.09 -20.75 -12.74
CA VAL A 209 2.94 -19.56 -12.58
C VAL A 209 2.21 -18.34 -13.19
N LEU A 210 1.01 -18.03 -12.71
CA LEU A 210 0.25 -16.88 -13.19
C LEU A 210 0.64 -15.64 -12.38
N TYR A 211 0.33 -14.45 -12.89
CA TYR A 211 0.46 -13.25 -12.08
C TYR A 211 -0.81 -13.07 -11.23
N ILE A 212 -0.69 -12.74 -9.94
CA ILE A 212 -1.84 -12.72 -9.00
C ILE A 212 -3.01 -11.83 -9.49
N TYR A 213 -2.70 -10.75 -10.22
CA TYR A 213 -3.71 -9.84 -10.77
C TYR A 213 -4.43 -10.36 -12.03
N GLU A 214 -3.98 -11.47 -12.61
CA GLU A 214 -4.67 -12.19 -13.70
C GLU A 214 -5.86 -13.03 -13.20
N SER A 215 -6.09 -13.05 -11.88
CA SER A 215 -7.24 -13.69 -11.25
C SER A 215 -8.50 -12.81 -11.33
N PRO A 216 -9.72 -13.42 -11.23
CA PRO A 216 -10.97 -12.66 -11.16
C PRO A 216 -10.99 -11.53 -10.10
N PRO A 217 -10.59 -11.74 -8.82
CA PRO A 217 -10.51 -10.65 -7.85
C PRO A 217 -9.45 -9.59 -8.23
N GLY A 218 -8.36 -10.00 -8.89
CA GLY A 218 -7.33 -9.10 -9.42
C GLY A 218 -7.89 -8.11 -10.44
N TYR A 219 -8.65 -8.59 -11.43
CA TYR A 219 -9.35 -7.73 -12.39
C TYR A 219 -10.36 -6.80 -11.71
N GLY A 220 -11.04 -7.28 -10.65
CA GLY A 220 -11.93 -6.46 -9.83
C GLY A 220 -11.22 -5.27 -9.19
N LEU A 221 -10.03 -5.48 -8.62
CA LEU A 221 -9.22 -4.39 -8.02
C LEU A 221 -8.76 -3.38 -9.07
N ILE A 222 -8.35 -3.84 -10.26
CA ILE A 222 -7.97 -2.96 -11.38
C ILE A 222 -9.17 -2.11 -11.82
N ALA A 223 -10.34 -2.73 -12.00
CA ALA A 223 -11.57 -2.01 -12.35
C ALA A 223 -11.93 -0.97 -11.29
N LEU A 224 -11.82 -1.31 -10.00
CA LEU A 224 -12.10 -0.39 -8.90
C LEU A 224 -11.12 0.80 -8.88
N LYS A 225 -9.83 0.58 -9.17
CA LYS A 225 -8.85 1.66 -9.35
C LYS A 225 -9.18 2.56 -10.54
N LEU A 226 -9.63 2.01 -11.67
CA LEU A 226 -10.06 2.80 -12.83
C LEU A 226 -11.33 3.62 -12.53
N ILE A 227 -12.28 3.07 -11.78
CA ILE A 227 -13.45 3.81 -11.30
C ILE A 227 -13.01 4.96 -10.38
N ALA A 228 -12.09 4.70 -9.45
CA ALA A 228 -11.52 5.73 -8.57
C ALA A 228 -10.84 6.84 -9.36
N TRP A 229 -10.09 6.49 -10.41
CA TRP A 229 -9.44 7.43 -11.31
C TRP A 229 -10.46 8.31 -12.08
N PHE A 230 -11.52 7.72 -12.62
CA PHE A 230 -12.58 8.49 -13.28
C PHE A 230 -13.28 9.45 -12.30
N VAL A 231 -13.58 8.99 -11.08
CA VAL A 231 -14.12 9.85 -10.03
C VAL A 231 -13.14 10.95 -9.67
N PHE A 232 -11.85 10.64 -9.52
CA PHE A 232 -10.80 11.61 -9.25
C PHE A 232 -10.77 12.73 -10.31
N ILE A 233 -10.73 12.39 -11.60
CA ILE A 233 -10.75 13.37 -12.70
C ILE A 233 -12.01 14.23 -12.63
N THR A 234 -13.19 13.61 -12.56
CA THR A 234 -14.46 14.36 -12.59
C THR A 234 -14.58 15.33 -11.41
N ARG A 235 -14.08 14.96 -10.23
CA ARG A 235 -14.07 15.83 -9.03
C ARG A 235 -13.05 16.95 -9.13
N CYS A 236 -11.85 16.67 -9.63
CA CYS A 236 -10.85 17.70 -9.93
C CYS A 236 -11.40 18.73 -10.92
N CYS A 237 -11.96 18.27 -12.06
CA CYS A 237 -12.55 19.15 -13.07
C CYS A 237 -13.72 19.99 -12.53
N LYS A 238 -14.61 19.40 -11.73
CA LYS A 238 -15.71 20.14 -11.08
C LYS A 238 -15.20 21.20 -10.11
N THR A 239 -14.13 20.90 -9.36
CA THR A 239 -13.56 21.83 -8.40
C THR A 239 -12.82 22.97 -9.08
N ILE A 240 -12.07 22.68 -10.16
CA ILE A 240 -11.41 23.68 -11.01
C ILE A 240 -12.43 24.68 -11.55
N ARG A 241 -13.54 24.19 -12.15
CA ARG A 241 -14.59 25.06 -12.72
C ARG A 241 -15.24 25.97 -11.68
N LYS A 242 -15.29 25.55 -10.41
CA LYS A 242 -15.90 26.32 -9.33
C LYS A 242 -14.93 27.30 -8.66
N LEU A 243 -13.65 26.93 -8.52
CA LEU A 243 -12.61 27.73 -7.86
C LEU A 243 -11.41 27.95 -8.81
N ASN A 244 -11.55 28.93 -9.71
CA ASN A 244 -10.46 29.33 -10.62
C ASN A 244 -9.21 29.84 -9.88
N THR A 245 -9.36 30.36 -8.65
CA THR A 245 -8.25 30.87 -7.82
C THR A 245 -7.24 29.81 -7.41
N LYS A 246 -7.59 28.51 -7.49
CA LYS A 246 -6.69 27.38 -7.16
C LYS A 246 -6.36 26.50 -8.37
N LEU A 247 -6.51 27.02 -9.59
CA LEU A 247 -6.32 26.29 -10.84
C LEU A 247 -4.97 25.56 -10.91
N HIS A 248 -3.86 26.25 -10.61
CA HIS A 248 -2.52 25.64 -10.72
C HIS A 248 -2.32 24.43 -9.81
N PHE A 249 -2.86 24.48 -8.58
CA PHE A 249 -2.81 23.36 -7.65
C PHE A 249 -3.57 22.15 -8.22
N TYR A 250 -4.83 22.36 -8.62
CA TYR A 250 -5.67 21.29 -9.13
C TYR A 250 -5.22 20.77 -10.50
N ALA A 251 -4.62 21.60 -11.35
CA ALA A 251 -4.01 21.17 -12.61
C ALA A 251 -2.81 20.25 -12.35
N SER A 252 -1.93 20.61 -11.41
CA SER A 252 -0.81 19.75 -10.98
C SER A 252 -1.29 18.48 -10.29
N LEU A 253 -2.33 18.56 -9.47
CA LEU A 253 -2.94 17.40 -8.81
C LEU A 253 -3.56 16.46 -9.84
N LEU A 254 -4.27 17.00 -10.84
CA LEU A 254 -4.90 16.24 -11.90
C LEU A 254 -3.86 15.51 -12.75
N SER A 255 -2.77 16.17 -13.17
CA SER A 255 -1.74 15.55 -13.99
C SER A 255 -0.95 14.48 -13.24
N LEU A 256 -0.38 14.82 -12.08
CA LEU A 256 0.43 13.89 -11.28
C LEU A 256 -0.42 12.75 -10.70
N GLY A 257 -1.63 13.07 -10.24
CA GLY A 257 -2.55 12.07 -9.71
C GLY A 257 -3.04 11.10 -10.78
N SER A 258 -3.39 11.59 -11.98
CA SER A 258 -3.81 10.71 -13.08
C SER A 258 -2.67 9.80 -13.53
N ALA A 259 -1.43 10.32 -13.61
CA ALA A 259 -0.27 9.51 -13.92
C ALA A 259 -0.12 8.36 -12.90
N TRP A 260 -0.18 8.67 -11.60
CA TRP A 260 -0.08 7.66 -10.54
C TRP A 260 -1.20 6.61 -10.60
N PHE A 261 -2.46 7.02 -10.78
CA PHE A 261 -3.60 6.10 -10.89
C PHE A 261 -3.47 5.14 -12.08
N LEU A 262 -2.97 5.62 -13.23
CA LEU A 262 -2.81 4.82 -14.43
C LEU A 262 -1.53 3.95 -14.41
N CYS A 263 -0.49 4.35 -13.68
CA CYS A 263 0.75 3.57 -13.57
C CYS A 263 0.48 2.13 -13.13
N HIS A 264 -0.40 1.90 -12.16
CA HIS A 264 -0.63 0.55 -11.64
C HIS A 264 -1.32 -0.39 -12.65
N PRO A 265 -2.49 -0.07 -13.26
CA PRO A 265 -3.07 -0.89 -14.32
C PRO A 265 -2.15 -1.10 -15.53
N LEU A 266 -1.41 -0.06 -15.95
CA LEU A 266 -0.48 -0.15 -17.08
C LEU A 266 0.70 -1.08 -16.78
N THR A 267 1.17 -1.08 -15.54
CA THR A 267 2.25 -1.98 -15.10
C THR A 267 1.78 -3.41 -15.07
N VAL A 268 0.57 -3.69 -14.55
CA VAL A 268 -0.03 -5.04 -14.61
C VAL A 268 -0.09 -5.54 -16.06
N LEU A 269 -0.65 -4.72 -16.96
CA LEU A 269 -0.74 -5.06 -18.38
C LEU A 269 0.64 -5.33 -19.01
N THR A 270 1.62 -4.49 -18.69
CA THR A 270 2.98 -4.60 -19.24
C THR A 270 3.69 -5.85 -18.72
N VAL A 271 3.58 -6.14 -17.43
CA VAL A 271 4.17 -7.32 -16.79
C VAL A 271 3.56 -8.60 -17.35
N THR A 272 2.23 -8.64 -17.54
CA THR A 272 1.53 -9.79 -18.13
C THR A 272 1.94 -10.06 -19.58
N ILE A 273 2.13 -9.03 -20.41
CA ILE A 273 2.38 -9.21 -21.85
C ILE A 273 3.87 -9.32 -22.19
N PHE A 274 4.73 -8.55 -21.53
CA PHE A 274 6.12 -8.35 -21.97
C PHE A 274 7.18 -8.97 -21.04
N VAL A 275 6.83 -9.41 -19.83
CA VAL A 275 7.80 -9.93 -18.87
C VAL A 275 7.75 -11.45 -18.84
N ASP A 276 8.90 -12.07 -19.13
CA ASP A 276 9.04 -13.52 -19.08
C ASP A 276 8.77 -14.08 -17.68
N GLN A 277 8.14 -15.26 -17.63
CA GLN A 277 7.71 -15.93 -16.40
C GLN A 277 8.83 -16.12 -15.36
N TRP A 278 10.09 -16.30 -15.78
CA TRP A 278 11.23 -16.59 -14.90
C TRP A 278 11.77 -15.36 -14.13
N VAL A 279 11.32 -14.14 -14.44
CA VAL A 279 11.66 -12.92 -13.66
C VAL A 279 10.41 -12.18 -13.19
N ARG A 280 9.23 -12.65 -13.62
CA ARG A 280 8.00 -11.88 -13.54
C ARG A 280 7.66 -11.46 -12.11
N GLU A 281 7.85 -12.35 -11.13
CA GLU A 281 7.53 -12.06 -9.73
C GLU A 281 8.40 -10.93 -9.16
N SER A 282 9.73 -11.03 -9.31
CA SER A 282 10.66 -9.95 -8.93
C SER A 282 10.34 -8.61 -9.60
N VAL A 283 10.03 -8.63 -10.90
CA VAL A 283 9.71 -7.40 -11.66
C VAL A 283 8.37 -6.82 -11.21
N ALA A 284 7.36 -7.66 -11.00
CA ALA A 284 6.04 -7.25 -10.54
C ALA A 284 6.12 -6.61 -9.15
N LYS A 285 6.76 -7.29 -8.19
CA LYS A 285 6.94 -6.75 -6.83
C LYS A 285 7.73 -5.46 -6.85
N GLY A 286 8.86 -5.43 -7.56
CA GLY A 286 9.69 -4.23 -7.67
C GLY A 286 8.92 -3.05 -8.28
N SER A 287 8.22 -3.26 -9.39
CA SER A 287 7.44 -2.22 -10.05
C SER A 287 6.29 -1.69 -9.16
N SER A 288 5.59 -2.57 -8.44
CA SER A 288 4.55 -2.18 -7.47
C SER A 288 5.10 -1.26 -6.37
N LEU A 289 6.21 -1.65 -5.74
CA LEU A 289 6.87 -0.84 -4.70
C LEU A 289 7.33 0.53 -5.22
N TRP A 290 7.86 0.57 -6.45
CA TRP A 290 8.26 1.81 -7.10
C TRP A 290 7.10 2.77 -7.37
N ILE A 291 5.93 2.27 -7.81
CA ILE A 291 4.74 3.09 -8.07
C ILE A 291 4.23 3.74 -6.78
N VAL A 292 4.15 2.96 -5.70
CA VAL A 292 3.72 3.48 -4.39
C VAL A 292 4.73 4.50 -3.86
N PHE A 293 6.04 4.20 -3.97
CA PHE A 293 7.11 5.13 -3.62
C PHE A 293 7.02 6.45 -4.37
N LEU A 294 6.83 6.42 -5.70
CA LEU A 294 6.69 7.63 -6.53
C LEU A 294 5.49 8.48 -6.09
N GLY A 295 4.36 7.85 -5.76
CA GLY A 295 3.20 8.54 -5.19
C GLY A 295 3.56 9.25 -3.89
N HIS A 296 4.13 8.52 -2.94
CA HIS A 296 4.51 9.06 -1.64
C HIS A 296 5.53 10.22 -1.71
N VAL A 297 6.57 10.08 -2.54
CA VAL A 297 7.57 11.14 -2.76
C VAL A 297 6.94 12.37 -3.38
N THR A 298 6.07 12.18 -4.37
CA THR A 298 5.37 13.29 -5.04
C THR A 298 4.51 14.05 -4.05
N PHE A 299 3.77 13.36 -3.19
CA PHE A 299 2.96 13.99 -2.16
C PHE A 299 3.81 14.74 -1.13
N LEU A 300 4.89 14.14 -0.65
CA LEU A 300 5.82 14.78 0.29
C LEU A 300 6.42 16.06 -0.29
N TYR A 301 6.79 16.02 -1.57
CA TYR A 301 7.34 17.17 -2.29
C TYR A 301 6.31 18.30 -2.44
N VAL A 302 5.06 17.98 -2.80
CA VAL A 302 3.97 18.95 -2.95
C VAL A 302 3.58 19.57 -1.61
N THR A 303 3.61 18.81 -0.51
CA THR A 303 3.24 19.25 0.84
C THR A 303 4.35 19.96 1.61
N ARG A 304 5.52 20.17 1.01
CA ARG A 304 6.63 20.87 1.67
C ARG A 304 6.29 22.36 1.92
N PRO A 305 6.43 22.87 3.16
CA PRO A 305 6.04 24.25 3.51
C PRO A 305 6.98 25.35 2.98
N SER A 306 8.13 25.00 2.37
CA SER A 306 9.14 25.97 1.91
C SER A 306 8.85 26.63 0.56
N VAL A 307 7.83 26.16 -0.18
CA VAL A 307 7.50 26.69 -1.53
C VAL A 307 6.33 27.67 -1.43
N ASN A 308 6.61 28.89 -0.95
CA ASN A 308 5.80 30.11 -0.98
C ASN A 308 4.30 29.97 -1.38
N ASN A 309 3.50 29.17 -0.66
CA ASN A 309 2.06 28.89 -0.86
C ASN A 309 1.58 28.55 -2.30
N LYS A 310 2.47 28.36 -3.28
CA LYS A 310 2.08 28.10 -4.68
C LYS A 310 1.62 26.65 -4.91
N ARG A 311 2.15 25.69 -4.14
CA ARG A 311 2.01 24.25 -4.42
C ARG A 311 1.07 23.49 -3.48
N PHE A 312 0.91 23.92 -2.24
CA PHE A 312 -0.13 23.42 -1.34
C PHE A 312 -0.65 24.57 -0.46
N PRO A 313 -1.97 24.84 -0.45
CA PRO A 313 -2.48 26.06 0.17
C PRO A 313 -2.70 25.88 1.67
N PHE A 314 -1.69 26.12 2.49
CA PHE A 314 -1.76 26.04 3.97
C PHE A 314 -2.45 27.25 4.65
N HIS A 315 -3.42 27.86 3.99
CA HIS A 315 -4.06 29.10 4.45
C HIS A 315 -5.10 28.91 5.57
N ILE A 316 -5.63 27.70 5.78
CA ILE A 316 -6.68 27.44 6.77
C ILE A 316 -6.02 26.89 8.05
N ARG A 317 -6.03 27.66 9.13
CA ARG A 317 -5.53 27.18 10.43
C ARG A 317 -6.51 26.16 11.02
N THR A 318 -6.00 25.12 11.68
CA THR A 318 -6.86 24.09 12.30
C THR A 318 -7.85 24.66 13.32
N CYS A 319 -7.56 25.80 13.95
CA CYS A 319 -8.45 26.51 14.88
C CYS A 319 -9.67 27.17 14.21
N GLN A 320 -9.69 27.36 12.89
CA GLN A 320 -10.80 28.00 12.16
C GLN A 320 -11.80 26.98 11.60
N VAL A 321 -11.64 25.70 11.92
CA VAL A 321 -12.43 24.58 11.35
C VAL A 321 -13.65 24.21 12.21
N VAL A 322 -14.05 25.07 13.16
CA VAL A 322 -15.27 24.88 13.95
C VAL A 322 -16.50 25.16 13.07
N PRO A 323 -17.54 24.30 13.07
CA PRO A 323 -18.77 24.61 12.35
C PRO A 323 -19.44 25.80 13.04
N ILE A 324 -19.33 26.98 12.44
CA ILE A 324 -20.21 28.10 12.79
C ILE A 324 -21.59 27.70 12.29
N GLY A 325 -22.42 27.21 13.21
CA GLY A 325 -23.85 27.03 12.98
C GLY A 325 -24.46 28.41 12.74
N GLY A 326 -24.55 28.82 11.48
CA GLY A 326 -25.12 30.11 11.10
C GLY A 326 -25.12 30.27 9.59
N ARG A 327 -26.29 30.56 9.03
CA ARG A 327 -26.50 30.80 7.60
C ARG A 327 -25.53 31.87 7.07
N GLY A 328 -24.83 31.51 5.99
CA GLY A 328 -24.33 32.43 4.96
C GLY A 328 -23.27 33.44 5.39
N GLN A 329 -22.00 33.14 5.14
CA GLN A 329 -21.00 34.16 4.88
C GLN A 329 -19.93 33.63 3.94
N ASP A 330 -19.81 34.29 2.78
CA ASP A 330 -18.89 33.96 1.70
C ASP A 330 -17.42 34.13 2.11
N HIS A 331 -16.58 33.23 1.60
CA HIS A 331 -15.14 33.23 1.82
C HIS A 331 -14.43 34.32 0.99
N GLY A 332 -14.49 35.57 1.44
CA GLY A 332 -13.61 36.65 1.00
C GLY A 332 -12.79 37.16 2.17
N TYR A 333 -11.46 36.98 2.15
CA TYR A 333 -10.55 37.56 3.15
C TYR A 333 -9.60 38.51 2.43
N GLU A 334 -10.02 39.77 2.26
CA GLU A 334 -9.06 40.87 2.15
C GLU A 334 -8.72 41.36 3.56
N PRO A 335 -7.43 41.50 3.91
CA PRO A 335 -7.04 42.01 5.21
C PRO A 335 -7.19 43.54 5.24
N GLY A 336 -8.29 44.04 5.79
CA GLY A 336 -8.38 45.43 6.24
C GLY A 336 -7.47 45.69 7.46
N PRO A 337 -6.91 46.89 7.60
CA PRO A 337 -5.96 47.22 8.67
C PRO A 337 -6.68 47.20 10.03
N ARG A 338 -6.20 46.35 10.94
CA ARG A 338 -6.77 46.19 12.29
C ARG A 338 -6.34 47.34 13.21
N THR A 339 -7.31 48.10 13.72
CA THR A 339 -7.18 48.80 15.00
C THR A 339 -7.32 47.80 16.15
N ALA A 340 -6.41 47.87 17.11
CA ALA A 340 -6.34 46.99 18.27
C ALA A 340 -7.50 47.28 19.23
N VAL A 341 -8.30 46.26 19.56
CA VAL A 341 -9.22 46.30 20.70
C VAL A 341 -8.75 45.27 21.71
N THR A 342 -8.30 45.77 22.85
CA THR A 342 -7.93 45.03 24.06
C THR A 342 -9.15 44.36 24.68
N ALA A 343 -9.11 43.04 24.85
CA ALA A 343 -10.11 42.28 25.59
C ALA A 343 -9.54 41.85 26.95
N PHE A 344 -9.95 42.52 28.02
CA PHE A 344 -9.90 42.00 29.39
C PHE A 344 -11.12 42.52 30.15
N THR A 345 -12.05 41.63 30.46
CA THR A 345 -13.16 41.91 31.39
C THR A 345 -13.01 40.98 32.59
N ILE A 346 -12.69 41.57 33.75
CA ILE A 346 -12.60 40.88 35.03
C ILE A 346 -14.04 40.68 35.56
N ALA A 347 -14.40 39.44 35.88
CA ALA A 347 -15.68 39.11 36.50
C ALA A 347 -15.73 39.64 37.94
N ARG A 348 -16.75 40.48 38.26
CA ARG A 348 -17.11 40.85 39.64
C ARG A 348 -18.05 39.78 40.22
N THR A 349 -17.74 39.33 41.43
CA THR A 349 -18.60 38.52 42.31
C THR A 349 -19.82 39.31 42.81
N PRO A 350 -21.01 38.70 42.97
CA PRO A 350 -22.18 39.39 43.52
C PRO A 350 -22.16 39.42 45.06
N ALA A 351 -22.56 40.56 45.62
CA ALA A 351 -22.72 40.79 47.05
C ALA A 351 -24.06 40.23 47.57
N TYR A 352 -24.02 39.78 48.83
CA TYR A 352 -25.13 39.23 49.62
C TYR A 352 -26.32 40.20 49.76
N LEU A 353 -27.53 39.66 49.57
CA LEU A 353 -28.81 40.28 49.97
C LEU A 353 -29.05 40.00 51.47
N SER A 354 -29.20 41.05 52.27
CA SER A 354 -29.92 40.97 53.55
C SER A 354 -30.71 42.25 53.78
N GLN A 355 -32.03 42.18 53.65
CA GLN A 355 -32.96 43.08 54.32
C GLN A 355 -34.34 42.44 54.36
N SER A 356 -34.77 42.07 55.57
CA SER A 356 -36.16 41.97 55.97
C SER A 356 -36.24 42.51 57.40
N HIS A 357 -37.19 43.40 57.63
CA HIS A 357 -37.76 43.89 58.90
C HIS A 357 -37.02 43.68 60.21
#